data_AF-A0A1B6CI97-F1
#
_entry.id   AF-A0A1B6CI97-F1
#
_cell.length_a   1.000
_cell.length_b   1.000
_cell.length_c   1.000
_cell.angle_alpha   90.00
_cell.angle_beta   90.00
_cell.angle_gamma   90.00
#
_symmetry.space_group_name_H-M   'P 1'
#
loop_
_entity.id
_entity.type
_entity.pdbx_description
1 polymer ?
#
loop_
_entity_poly.entity_id
_entity_poly.type
_entity_poly.pdbx_seq_one_letter_code
_entity_poly.pdbx_strand_id
1 'polypeptide(L)'
;KKVQTNSKYLKCIIETVLFLGKQNLALRGHDESTNSFNRGNFLELLDLRAQNMDSEIQLLMKSSVHSYKSPTVQNEIIECIKNEMLADIVQEVSESLAYSIICDETTDISVREQLSICIRYIVKADGNIEIKERFLGFIDVVATTGENLHDVIKNYLQQLGINLNKMRGQAYDGASNMSGKFNGVAARFQEEEP
;
A
#
# COMPACT_ATOMS: atom_id res chain seq x y z
N LYS A 1 -10.76 31.80 5.87
CA LYS A 1 -11.95 31.33 5.11
C LYS A 1 -11.56 30.42 3.93
N LYS A 2 -10.92 30.90 2.86
CA LYS A 2 -10.54 30.10 1.67
C LYS A 2 -9.69 28.84 1.98
N VAL A 3 -8.70 28.93 2.87
CA VAL A 3 -7.87 27.78 3.28
C VAL A 3 -8.69 26.68 3.96
N GLN A 4 -9.65 27.05 4.81
CA GLN A 4 -10.52 26.08 5.50
C GLN A 4 -11.46 25.38 4.51
N THR A 5 -12.05 26.12 3.55
CA THR A 5 -12.88 25.53 2.51
C THR A 5 -12.09 24.53 1.65
N ASN A 6 -10.88 24.90 1.22
CA ASN A 6 -10.02 24.00 0.45
C ASN A 6 -9.61 22.75 1.23
N SER A 7 -9.31 22.90 2.53
CA SER A 7 -8.99 21.77 3.41
C SER A 7 -10.17 20.80 3.55
N LYS A 8 -11.40 21.30 3.74
CA LYS A 8 -12.61 20.46 3.76
C LYS A 8 -12.82 19.73 2.43
N TYR A 9 -12.60 20.41 1.31
CA TYR A 9 -12.73 19.81 -0.01
C TYR A 9 -11.72 18.69 -0.24
N LEU A 10 -10.44 18.92 0.07
CA LEU A 10 -9.40 17.89 -0.04
C LEU A 10 -9.66 16.71 0.89
N LYS A 11 -10.09 16.97 2.14
CA LYS A 11 -10.49 15.92 3.07
C LYS A 11 -11.59 15.04 2.49
N CYS A 12 -12.61 15.63 1.85
CA CYS A 12 -13.65 14.86 1.17
C CYS A 12 -13.06 13.93 0.10
N ILE A 13 -12.15 14.44 -0.73
CA ILE A 13 -11.51 13.64 -1.78
C ILE A 13 -10.73 12.45 -1.20
N ILE A 14 -9.88 12.71 -0.19
CA ILE A 14 -9.08 11.67 0.47
C ILE A 14 -9.99 10.60 1.10
N GLU A 15 -11.06 11.01 1.79
CA GLU A 15 -12.03 10.08 2.37
C GLU A 15 -12.75 9.24 1.32
N THR A 16 -13.02 9.79 0.12
CA THR A 16 -13.61 9.02 -0.98
C THR A 16 -12.63 7.97 -1.47
N VAL A 17 -11.35 8.32 -1.67
CA VAL A 17 -10.30 7.35 -2.06
C VAL A 17 -10.15 6.25 -1.01
N LEU A 18 -10.09 6.61 0.27
CA LEU A 18 -10.02 5.66 1.38
C LEU A 18 -11.23 4.73 1.43
N PHE A 19 -12.43 5.26 1.24
CA PHE A 19 -13.65 4.45 1.22
C PHE A 19 -13.60 3.42 0.08
N LEU A 20 -13.30 3.87 -1.15
CA LEU A 20 -13.25 2.97 -2.31
C LEU A 20 -12.15 1.91 -2.15
N GLY A 21 -10.97 2.29 -1.66
CA GLY A 21 -9.90 1.35 -1.35
C GLY A 21 -10.31 0.30 -0.30
N LYS A 22 -10.96 0.72 0.80
CA LYS A 22 -11.46 -0.20 1.84
C LYS A 22 -12.53 -1.16 1.35
N GLN A 23 -13.36 -0.73 0.39
CA GLN A 23 -14.42 -1.56 -0.19
C GLN A 23 -13.94 -2.38 -1.39
N ASN A 24 -12.65 -2.27 -1.77
CA ASN A 24 -12.10 -2.88 -2.98
C ASN A 24 -12.88 -2.50 -4.26
N LEU A 25 -13.28 -1.23 -4.35
CA LEU A 25 -14.01 -0.69 -5.49
C LEU A 25 -13.07 0.07 -6.42
N ALA A 26 -13.23 -0.16 -7.73
CA ALA A 26 -12.50 0.61 -8.74
C ALA A 26 -12.83 2.11 -8.61
N LEU A 27 -11.82 2.98 -8.72
CA LEU A 27 -12.06 4.43 -8.67
C LEU A 27 -12.71 4.93 -9.96
N ARG A 28 -12.23 4.44 -11.10
CA ARG A 28 -12.49 5.02 -12.42
C ARG A 28 -13.57 4.28 -13.19
N GLY A 29 -14.28 5.02 -14.02
CA GLY A 29 -15.26 4.48 -14.97
C GLY A 29 -14.63 4.14 -16.31
N HIS A 30 -15.39 3.47 -17.17
CA HIS A 30 -14.99 3.26 -18.57
C HIS A 30 -15.06 4.57 -19.38
N ASP A 31 -16.05 5.41 -19.09
CA ASP A 31 -16.22 6.74 -19.67
C ASP A 31 -16.49 7.76 -18.55
N GLU A 32 -15.51 8.63 -18.28
CA GLU A 32 -15.60 9.69 -17.27
C GLU A 32 -16.06 11.04 -17.86
N SER A 33 -16.52 11.06 -19.12
CA SER A 33 -17.03 12.26 -19.77
C SER A 33 -18.31 12.78 -19.12
N THR A 34 -18.60 14.08 -19.26
CA THR A 34 -19.80 14.70 -18.67
C THR A 34 -21.12 14.15 -19.21
N ASN A 35 -21.08 13.46 -20.35
CA ASN A 35 -22.26 12.88 -21.00
C ASN A 35 -22.47 11.41 -20.62
N SER A 36 -21.54 10.81 -19.88
CA SER A 36 -21.64 9.44 -19.41
C SER A 36 -22.73 9.31 -18.33
N PHE A 37 -23.50 8.23 -18.40
CA PHE A 37 -24.47 7.87 -17.36
C PHE A 37 -23.80 7.38 -16.06
N ASN A 38 -22.53 6.96 -16.14
CA ASN A 38 -21.75 6.50 -14.99
C ASN A 38 -20.27 6.83 -15.23
N ARG A 39 -19.77 7.86 -14.55
CA ARG A 39 -18.39 8.33 -14.65
C ARG A 39 -17.43 7.59 -13.72
N GLY A 40 -17.83 6.45 -13.16
CA GLY A 40 -17.04 5.68 -12.21
C GLY A 40 -17.32 6.05 -10.75
N ASN A 41 -16.94 5.14 -9.86
CA ASN A 41 -17.34 5.22 -8.45
C ASN A 41 -16.81 6.48 -7.75
N PHE A 42 -15.61 6.95 -8.09
CA PHE A 42 -15.02 8.12 -7.47
C PHE A 42 -15.80 9.41 -7.80
N LEU A 43 -16.09 9.65 -9.07
CA LEU A 43 -16.79 10.86 -9.50
C LEU A 43 -18.26 10.85 -9.07
N GLU A 44 -18.95 9.71 -9.21
CA GLU A 44 -20.35 9.62 -8.80
C GLU A 44 -20.51 9.71 -7.26
N LEU A 45 -19.60 9.11 -6.49
CA LEU A 45 -19.63 9.25 -5.03
C LEU A 45 -19.30 10.67 -4.57
N LEU A 46 -18.37 11.37 -5.24
CA LEU A 46 -18.11 12.77 -4.95
C LEU A 46 -19.33 13.65 -5.24
N ASP A 47 -20.00 13.45 -6.38
CA ASP A 47 -21.19 14.23 -6.73
C ASP A 47 -22.36 13.95 -5.77
N LEU A 48 -22.53 12.71 -5.31
CA LEU A 48 -23.49 12.38 -4.26
C LEU A 48 -23.15 13.08 -2.93
N ARG A 49 -21.88 13.03 -2.51
CA ARG A 49 -21.41 13.68 -1.27
C ARG A 49 -21.57 15.20 -1.34
N ALA A 50 -21.36 15.80 -2.50
CA ALA A 50 -21.50 17.24 -2.74
C ALA A 50 -22.89 17.76 -2.34
N GLN A 51 -23.95 16.99 -2.58
CA GLN A 51 -25.34 17.42 -2.36
C GLN A 51 -25.61 17.83 -0.90
N ASN A 52 -24.88 17.24 0.04
CA ASN A 52 -25.02 17.49 1.47
C ASN A 52 -23.97 18.49 2.02
N MET A 53 -23.18 19.14 1.16
CA MET A 53 -22.12 20.08 1.55
C MET A 53 -22.51 21.54 1.32
N ASP A 54 -21.75 22.45 1.94
CA ASP A 54 -21.89 23.90 1.76
C ASP A 54 -21.78 24.29 0.28
N SER A 55 -22.51 25.33 -0.14
CA SER A 55 -22.58 25.81 -1.52
C SER A 55 -21.22 26.14 -2.14
N GLU A 56 -20.27 26.60 -1.33
CA GLU A 56 -18.89 26.86 -1.76
C GLU A 56 -18.15 25.58 -2.16
N ILE A 57 -18.34 24.48 -1.42
CA ILE A 57 -17.72 23.18 -1.73
C ILE A 57 -18.41 22.52 -2.93
N GLN A 58 -19.73 22.65 -3.04
CA GLN A 58 -20.47 22.20 -4.23
C GLN A 58 -19.93 22.88 -5.51
N LEU A 59 -19.64 24.18 -5.44
CA LEU A 59 -19.07 24.91 -6.57
C LEU A 59 -17.66 24.40 -6.92
N LEU A 60 -16.82 24.13 -5.91
CA LEU A 60 -15.48 23.56 -6.12
C LEU A 60 -15.54 22.17 -6.75
N MET A 61 -16.49 21.32 -6.33
CA MET A 61 -16.69 19.98 -6.89
C MET A 61 -17.15 20.02 -8.36
N LYS A 62 -18.02 20.98 -8.71
CA LYS A 62 -18.49 21.18 -10.08
C LYS A 62 -17.47 21.88 -10.98
N SER A 63 -16.51 22.59 -10.40
CA SER A 63 -15.46 23.27 -11.15
C SER A 63 -14.61 22.27 -11.94
N SER A 64 -14.41 22.54 -13.22
CA SER A 64 -13.44 21.86 -14.09
C SER A 64 -12.02 22.40 -13.90
N VAL A 65 -11.85 23.51 -13.18
CA VAL A 65 -10.56 24.20 -12.98
C VAL A 65 -9.72 23.52 -11.90
N HIS A 66 -10.34 22.75 -10.99
CA HIS A 66 -9.63 22.08 -9.91
C HIS A 66 -9.29 20.63 -10.26
N SER A 67 -7.98 20.36 -10.39
CA SER A 67 -7.39 19.12 -10.92
C SER A 67 -7.48 17.91 -9.98
N TYR A 68 -7.99 18.07 -8.76
CA TYR A 68 -8.00 17.00 -7.74
C TYR A 68 -8.87 15.79 -8.10
N LYS A 69 -9.72 15.92 -9.14
CA LYS A 69 -10.51 14.82 -9.68
C LYS A 69 -9.75 13.97 -10.71
N SER A 70 -8.62 14.47 -11.23
CA SER A 70 -7.90 13.80 -12.30
C SER A 70 -7.30 12.45 -11.85
N PRO A 71 -7.18 11.48 -12.76
CA PRO A 71 -6.49 10.22 -12.51
C PRO A 71 -5.10 10.38 -11.87
N THR A 72 -4.34 11.38 -12.32
CA THR A 72 -3.00 11.69 -11.79
C THR A 72 -3.05 12.07 -10.31
N VAL A 73 -3.91 13.02 -9.93
CA VAL A 73 -4.02 13.45 -8.53
C VAL A 73 -4.61 12.35 -7.65
N GLN A 74 -5.53 11.54 -8.16
CA GLN A 74 -6.00 10.35 -7.43
C GLN A 74 -4.83 9.40 -7.11
N ASN A 75 -3.95 9.14 -8.07
CA ASN A 75 -2.76 8.30 -7.85
C ASN A 75 -1.79 8.93 -6.83
N GLU A 76 -1.57 10.25 -6.88
CA GLU A 76 -0.75 10.97 -5.89
C GLU A 76 -1.34 10.84 -4.48
N ILE A 77 -2.66 10.93 -4.34
CA ILE A 77 -3.34 10.75 -3.04
C ILE A 77 -3.18 9.31 -2.55
N ILE A 78 -3.34 8.32 -3.44
CA ILE A 78 -3.12 6.90 -3.10
C ILE A 78 -1.68 6.69 -2.62
N GLU A 79 -0.70 7.31 -3.29
CA GLU A 79 0.71 7.24 -2.92
C GLU A 79 0.97 7.85 -1.54
N CYS A 80 0.37 9.01 -1.24
CA CYS A 80 0.45 9.60 0.11
C CYS A 80 -0.16 8.68 1.16
N ILE A 81 -1.35 8.13 0.91
CA ILE A 81 -2.02 7.19 1.84
C ILE A 81 -1.12 5.96 2.09
N LYS A 82 -0.54 5.40 1.02
CA LYS A 82 0.39 4.27 1.10
C LYS A 82 1.57 4.60 2.00
N ASN A 83 2.19 5.77 1.80
CA ASN A 83 3.37 6.17 2.56
C ASN A 83 3.07 6.39 4.05
N GLU A 84 1.93 7.00 4.39
CA GLU A 84 1.48 7.13 5.78
C GLU A 84 1.21 5.76 6.41
N MET A 85 0.51 4.87 5.70
CA MET A 85 0.26 3.50 6.19
C MET A 85 1.56 2.72 6.42
N LEU A 86 2.53 2.84 5.51
CA LEU A 86 3.83 2.19 5.65
C LEU A 86 4.62 2.78 6.82
N ALA A 87 4.58 4.10 7.02
CA ALA A 87 5.23 4.74 8.15
C ALA A 87 4.68 4.23 9.49
N ASP A 88 3.35 4.09 9.60
CA ASP A 88 2.71 3.50 10.80
C ASP A 88 3.17 2.06 11.03
N ILE A 89 3.18 1.22 9.98
CA ILE A 89 3.63 -0.17 10.09
C ILE A 89 5.11 -0.25 10.51
N VAL A 90 5.98 0.55 9.87
CA VAL A 90 7.41 0.59 10.18
C VAL A 90 7.63 1.06 11.62
N GLN A 91 6.88 2.05 12.09
CA GLN A 91 6.95 2.50 13.47
C GLN A 91 6.62 1.35 14.43
N GLU A 92 5.48 0.65 14.24
CA GLU A 92 5.11 -0.47 15.10
C GLU A 92 6.14 -1.61 15.06
N VAL A 93 6.69 -1.93 13.88
CA VAL A 93 7.74 -2.94 13.71
C VAL A 93 9.02 -2.52 14.43
N SER A 94 9.37 -1.23 14.40
CA SER A 94 10.56 -0.70 15.07
C SER A 94 10.49 -0.81 16.58
N GLU A 95 9.29 -0.73 17.15
CA GLU A 95 9.01 -0.91 18.58
C GLU A 95 8.94 -2.39 18.97
N SER A 96 8.66 -3.28 18.00
CA SER A 96 8.64 -4.72 18.22
C SER A 96 10.02 -5.28 18.59
N LEU A 97 10.03 -6.35 19.40
CA LEU A 97 11.26 -7.06 19.75
C LEU A 97 11.83 -7.85 18.57
N ALA A 98 10.95 -8.41 17.74
CA ALA A 98 11.30 -9.24 16.61
C ALA A 98 10.15 -9.29 15.60
N TYR A 99 10.48 -9.58 14.36
CA TYR A 99 9.49 -9.82 13.30
C TYR A 99 9.91 -11.00 12.42
N SER A 100 8.96 -11.47 11.62
CA SER A 100 9.20 -12.39 10.52
C SER A 100 8.63 -11.83 9.23
N ILE A 101 9.21 -12.23 8.10
CA ILE A 101 8.67 -11.90 6.77
C ILE A 101 7.97 -13.11 6.17
N ILE A 102 6.93 -12.82 5.37
CA ILE A 102 6.20 -13.81 4.58
C ILE A 102 6.23 -13.28 3.15
N CYS A 103 6.86 -14.02 2.24
CA CYS A 103 6.93 -13.61 0.84
C CYS A 103 6.37 -14.69 -0.08
N ASP A 104 5.67 -14.25 -1.12
CA ASP A 104 5.06 -15.15 -2.12
C ASP A 104 5.25 -14.57 -3.52
N GLU A 105 5.63 -15.43 -4.46
CA GLU A 105 5.82 -15.07 -5.88
C GLU A 105 4.46 -15.07 -6.58
N THR A 106 4.20 -14.02 -7.37
CA THR A 106 2.97 -13.89 -8.14
C THR A 106 3.27 -13.31 -9.52
N THR A 107 2.30 -13.39 -10.43
CA THR A 107 2.41 -12.82 -11.77
C THR A 107 1.37 -11.72 -11.95
N ASP A 108 1.81 -10.53 -12.37
CA ASP A 108 0.92 -9.41 -12.63
C ASP A 108 0.09 -9.62 -13.91
N ILE A 109 -0.86 -8.72 -14.15
CA ILE A 109 -1.74 -8.75 -15.35
C ILE A 109 -0.97 -8.60 -16.68
N SER A 110 0.29 -8.13 -16.62
CA SER A 110 1.19 -7.93 -17.76
C SER A 110 2.18 -9.10 -17.93
N VAL A 111 1.99 -10.21 -17.20
CA VAL A 111 2.85 -11.40 -17.21
C VAL A 111 4.26 -11.13 -16.64
N ARG A 112 4.39 -10.14 -15.75
CA ARG A 112 5.62 -9.84 -15.02
C ARG A 112 5.59 -10.52 -13.66
N GLU A 113 6.72 -11.10 -13.27
CA GLU A 113 6.89 -11.68 -11.95
C GLU A 113 6.99 -10.56 -10.90
N GLN A 114 6.24 -10.71 -9.82
CA GLN A 114 6.22 -9.83 -8.67
C GLN A 114 6.37 -10.63 -7.40
N LEU A 115 7.06 -10.06 -6.42
CA LEU A 115 7.16 -10.61 -5.08
C LEU A 115 6.24 -9.83 -4.15
N SER A 116 5.27 -10.51 -3.54
CA SER A 116 4.47 -9.97 -2.47
C SER A 116 5.21 -10.11 -1.14
N ILE A 117 5.18 -9.06 -0.30
CA ILE A 117 5.80 -9.11 1.02
C ILE A 117 4.82 -8.69 2.10
N CYS A 118 4.67 -9.57 3.09
CA CYS A 118 4.02 -9.31 4.36
C CYS A 118 5.03 -9.37 5.51
N ILE A 119 4.79 -8.58 6.55
CA ILE A 119 5.55 -8.61 7.80
C ILE A 119 4.64 -9.02 8.95
N ARG A 120 5.14 -9.91 9.81
CA ARG A 120 4.48 -10.38 11.02
C ARG A 120 5.30 -10.00 12.23
N TYR A 121 4.71 -9.30 13.18
CA TYR A 121 5.42 -8.76 14.35
C TYR A 121 4.53 -8.76 15.59
N ILE A 122 5.19 -8.64 16.75
CA ILE A 122 4.51 -8.62 18.05
C ILE A 122 4.32 -7.18 18.49
N VAL A 123 3.10 -6.83 18.88
CA VAL A 123 2.77 -5.57 19.55
C VAL A 123 2.42 -5.86 21.00
N LYS A 124 3.00 -5.08 21.92
CA LYS A 124 2.65 -5.11 23.34
C LYS A 124 1.73 -3.94 23.62
N ALA A 125 0.47 -4.22 23.95
CA ALA A 125 -0.51 -3.22 24.33
C ALA A 125 -1.16 -3.63 25.65
N ASP A 126 -1.14 -2.75 26.64
CA ASP A 126 -1.82 -2.92 27.93
C ASP A 126 -1.54 -4.27 28.64
N GLY A 127 -0.29 -4.74 28.54
CA GLY A 127 0.13 -6.02 29.14
C GLY A 127 -0.22 -7.27 28.32
N ASN A 128 -0.92 -7.12 27.20
CA ASN A 128 -1.22 -8.19 26.27
C ASN A 128 -0.24 -8.22 25.08
N ILE A 129 -0.02 -9.42 24.56
CA ILE A 129 0.76 -9.67 23.35
C ILE A 129 -0.24 -9.89 22.21
N GLU A 130 -0.22 -8.98 21.23
CA GLU A 130 -0.94 -9.12 19.97
C GLU A 130 0.06 -9.45 18.86
N ILE A 131 -0.32 -10.36 17.96
CA ILE A 131 0.44 -10.63 16.74
C ILE A 131 -0.28 -9.92 15.61
N LYS A 132 0.44 -9.03 14.92
CA LYS A 132 -0.06 -8.35 13.73
C LYS A 132 0.64 -8.88 12.49
N GLU A 133 -0.12 -9.04 11.42
CA GLU A 133 0.36 -9.28 10.06
C GLU A 133 -0.06 -8.08 9.20
N ARG A 134 0.89 -7.54 8.43
CA ARG A 134 0.69 -6.36 7.59
C ARG A 134 1.36 -6.55 6.24
N PHE A 135 0.63 -6.18 5.19
CA PHE A 135 1.16 -6.15 3.83
C PHE A 135 2.05 -4.93 3.65
N LEU A 136 3.26 -5.13 3.11
CA LEU A 136 4.19 -4.04 2.80
C LEU A 136 4.07 -3.60 1.35
N GLY A 137 3.93 -4.55 0.42
CA GLY A 137 3.80 -4.21 -0.99
C GLY A 137 4.15 -5.35 -1.93
N PHE A 138 4.07 -5.03 -3.21
CA PHE A 138 4.64 -5.83 -4.30
C PHE A 138 5.96 -5.21 -4.75
N ILE A 139 6.91 -6.06 -5.11
CA ILE A 139 8.17 -5.65 -5.73
C ILE A 139 8.27 -6.33 -7.07
N ASP A 140 8.53 -5.55 -8.12
CA ASP A 140 8.82 -6.09 -9.45
C ASP A 140 10.16 -6.83 -9.40
N VAL A 141 10.18 -8.09 -9.84
CA VAL A 141 11.40 -8.90 -9.93
C VAL A 141 11.72 -9.19 -11.38
N VAL A 142 12.98 -8.96 -11.75
CA VAL A 142 13.48 -9.19 -13.12
C VAL A 142 14.01 -10.62 -13.28
N ALA A 143 14.49 -11.21 -12.18
CA ALA A 143 15.00 -12.57 -12.14
C ALA A 143 14.59 -13.25 -10.83
N THR A 144 14.11 -14.49 -10.91
CA THR A 144 13.66 -15.29 -9.77
C THR A 144 14.76 -16.17 -9.16
N THR A 145 16.04 -15.81 -9.32
CA THR A 145 17.12 -16.54 -8.63
C THR A 145 17.10 -16.21 -7.14
N GLY A 146 17.45 -17.17 -6.27
CA GLY A 146 17.45 -16.95 -4.82
C GLY A 146 18.34 -15.79 -4.35
N GLU A 147 19.40 -15.48 -5.10
CA GLU A 147 20.25 -14.30 -4.85
C GLU A 147 19.54 -12.99 -5.17
N ASN A 148 18.90 -12.90 -6.34
CA ASN A 148 18.19 -11.69 -6.73
C ASN A 148 17.02 -11.41 -5.79
N LEU A 149 16.24 -12.44 -5.47
CA LEU A 149 15.11 -12.33 -4.56
C LEU A 149 15.55 -11.91 -3.16
N HIS A 150 16.64 -12.48 -2.64
CA HIS A 150 17.24 -12.06 -1.38
C HIS A 150 17.60 -10.57 -1.38
N ASP A 151 18.34 -10.12 -2.39
CA ASP A 151 18.80 -8.73 -2.47
C ASP A 151 17.63 -7.77 -2.66
N VAL A 152 16.62 -8.15 -3.43
CA VAL A 152 15.40 -7.36 -3.63
C VAL A 152 14.63 -7.20 -2.33
N ILE A 153 14.39 -8.28 -1.57
CA ILE A 153 13.72 -8.23 -0.26
C ILE A 153 14.52 -7.36 0.70
N LYS A 154 15.83 -7.61 0.80
CA LYS A 154 16.74 -6.90 1.70
C LYS A 154 16.73 -5.39 1.43
N ASN A 155 16.92 -5.01 0.17
CA ASN A 155 16.92 -3.60 -0.24
C ASN A 155 15.57 -2.94 0.05
N TYR A 156 14.46 -3.63 -0.20
CA TYR A 156 13.13 -3.08 0.06
C TYR A 156 12.87 -2.84 1.55
N LEU A 157 13.20 -3.80 2.42
CA LEU A 157 13.09 -3.63 3.87
C LEU A 157 13.98 -2.48 4.39
N GLN A 158 15.20 -2.35 3.86
CA GLN A 158 16.10 -1.25 4.20
C GLN A 158 15.58 0.11 3.72
N GLN A 159 14.99 0.20 2.53
CA GLN A 159 14.36 1.41 2.01
C GLN A 159 13.18 1.87 2.89
N LEU A 160 12.44 0.92 3.46
CA LEU A 160 11.39 1.21 4.45
C LEU A 160 11.94 1.58 5.83
N GLY A 161 13.26 1.45 6.06
CA GLY A 161 13.89 1.70 7.36
C GLY A 161 13.71 0.57 8.38
N ILE A 162 13.35 -0.63 7.93
CA ILE A 162 13.16 -1.79 8.80
C ILE A 162 14.53 -2.39 9.18
N ASN A 163 14.78 -2.54 10.48
CA ASN A 163 16.02 -3.10 10.98
C ASN A 163 16.09 -4.63 10.76
N LEU A 164 16.99 -5.08 9.88
CA LEU A 164 17.16 -6.51 9.57
C LEU A 164 17.58 -7.36 10.78
N ASN A 165 18.30 -6.77 11.74
CA ASN A 165 18.80 -7.48 12.92
C ASN A 165 17.68 -7.96 13.87
N LYS A 166 16.45 -7.50 13.66
CA LYS A 166 15.25 -7.94 14.39
C LYS A 166 14.47 -9.04 13.67
N MET A 167 14.89 -9.45 12.46
CA MET A 167 14.28 -10.55 11.75
C MET A 167 14.59 -11.87 12.46
N ARG A 168 13.56 -12.66 12.78
CA ARG A 168 13.68 -13.95 13.49
C ARG A 168 12.90 -15.08 12.82
N GLY A 169 12.26 -14.80 11.70
CA GLY A 169 11.52 -15.81 10.96
C GLY A 169 11.32 -15.39 9.51
N GLN A 170 11.17 -16.38 8.66
CA GLN A 170 10.95 -16.23 7.24
C GLN A 170 9.98 -17.33 6.82
N ALA A 171 9.01 -16.98 5.98
CA ALA A 171 8.08 -17.92 5.38
C ALA A 171 7.99 -17.65 3.88
N TYR A 172 8.18 -18.70 3.11
CA TYR A 172 8.16 -18.66 1.66
C TYR A 172 7.37 -19.85 1.10
N ASP A 173 7.09 -19.80 -0.19
CA ASP A 173 6.58 -20.95 -0.92
C ASP A 173 7.64 -22.07 -1.05
N GLY A 174 7.22 -23.23 -1.56
CA GLY A 174 8.07 -24.39 -1.74
C GLY A 174 9.08 -24.27 -2.89
N ALA A 175 9.17 -23.11 -3.56
CA ALA A 175 10.07 -22.93 -4.68
C ALA A 175 11.54 -23.00 -4.24
N SER A 176 12.36 -23.71 -5.01
CA SER A 176 13.77 -23.94 -4.65
C SER A 176 14.60 -22.66 -4.55
N ASN A 177 14.23 -21.59 -5.25
CA ASN A 177 14.88 -20.29 -5.16
C ASN A 177 14.54 -19.55 -3.85
N MET A 178 13.42 -19.89 -3.22
CA MET A 178 12.96 -19.27 -1.98
C MET A 178 13.35 -20.11 -0.75
N SER A 179 12.94 -21.38 -0.72
CA SER A 179 13.13 -22.30 0.41
C SER A 179 14.30 -23.26 0.25
N GLY A 180 15.11 -23.11 -0.80
CA GLY A 180 16.28 -23.95 -1.06
C GLY A 180 17.33 -23.89 0.05
N LYS A 181 17.75 -25.08 0.51
CA LYS A 181 18.66 -25.27 1.66
C LYS A 181 20.05 -24.63 1.52
N PHE A 182 20.53 -24.41 0.31
CA PHE A 182 21.91 -23.96 0.05
C PHE A 182 22.00 -22.61 -0.66
N ASN A 183 21.09 -22.33 -1.59
CA ASN A 183 21.15 -21.14 -2.44
C ASN A 183 19.84 -20.33 -2.44
N GLY A 184 18.83 -20.78 -1.69
CA GLY A 184 17.55 -20.10 -1.61
C GLY A 184 17.60 -18.86 -0.72
N VAL A 185 16.60 -17.98 -0.85
CA VAL A 185 16.45 -16.79 -0.01
C VAL A 185 16.57 -17.11 1.48
N ALA A 186 15.93 -18.20 1.92
CA ALA A 186 15.96 -18.63 3.32
C ALA A 186 17.38 -18.91 3.84
N ALA A 187 18.19 -19.62 3.06
CA ALA A 187 19.56 -19.96 3.45
C ALA A 187 20.44 -18.70 3.52
N ARG A 188 20.28 -17.78 2.56
CA ARG A 188 21.06 -16.53 2.50
C ARG A 188 20.82 -15.62 3.69
N PHE A 189 19.55 -15.41 4.08
CA PHE A 189 19.25 -14.63 5.28
C PHE A 189 19.75 -15.33 6.56
N GLN A 190 19.74 -16.66 6.64
CA GLN A 190 20.27 -17.40 7.79
C GLN A 190 21.80 -17.27 7.93
N GLU A 191 22.53 -17.07 6.83
CA GLU A 191 23.97 -16.81 6.88
C GLU A 191 24.29 -15.42 7.45
N GLU A 192 23.44 -14.42 7.18
CA GLU A 192 23.62 -13.04 7.64
C GLU A 192 23.08 -12.82 9.07
N GLU A 193 21.92 -13.41 9.39
CA GLU A 193 21.18 -13.21 10.64
C GLU A 193 20.76 -14.59 11.22
N PRO A 194 21.65 -15.24 12.00
CA PRO A 194 21.45 -16.60 12.50
C PRO A 194 20.31 -16.76 13.51
#